data_AF-A0A9P3LM02-F1
#
_entry.id   AF-A0A9P3LM02-F1
#
_cell.length_a   1.000
_cell.length_b   1.000
_cell.length_c   1.000
_cell.angle_alpha   90.00
_cell.angle_beta   90.00
_cell.angle_gamma   90.00
#
_symmetry.space_group_name_H-M   'P 1'
#
loop_
_entity.id
_entity.type
_entity.pdbx_description
1 polymer ?
#
loop_
_entity_poly.entity_id
_entity_poly.type
_entity_poly.pdbx_seq_one_letter_code
_entity_poly.pdbx_strand_id
1 'polypeptide(L)'
;MPQLTNADAEDVAQRLERVAMRILITHPVRDDSICIGATSFLPRKFIDRITADFFLVTTEAVLRQRMHGWRFEWEEYGADLWRAVCELSVEFSGRYDARAAAAQIRQEQEAAEAA
;
A
#
# COMPACT_ATOMS: atom_id res chain seq x y z
N MET A 1 11.72 9.74 -7.49
CA MET A 1 11.22 8.84 -6.43
C MET A 1 11.05 7.45 -7.01
N PRO A 2 11.37 6.39 -6.28
CA PRO A 2 11.15 5.02 -6.74
C PRO A 2 9.66 4.79 -7.03
N GLN A 3 9.37 3.99 -8.06
CA GLN A 3 8.00 3.58 -8.41
C GLN A 3 7.88 2.07 -8.22
N LEU A 4 6.69 1.62 -7.81
CA LEU A 4 6.40 0.18 -7.75
C LEU A 4 6.43 -0.40 -9.16
N THR A 5 6.96 -1.62 -9.29
CA THR A 5 6.74 -2.39 -10.53
C THR A 5 5.28 -2.82 -10.60
N ASN A 6 4.76 -3.18 -11.79
CA ASN A 6 3.38 -3.66 -11.93
C ASN A 6 3.08 -4.87 -11.04
N ALA A 7 4.05 -5.77 -10.86
CA ALA A 7 3.91 -6.93 -9.98
C ALA A 7 3.85 -6.54 -8.50
N ASP A 8 4.70 -5.58 -8.09
CA ASP A 8 4.71 -5.07 -6.71
C ASP A 8 3.43 -4.28 -6.41
N ALA A 9 2.94 -3.48 -7.36
CA ALA A 9 1.69 -2.74 -7.23
C ALA A 9 0.48 -3.67 -7.06
N GLU A 10 0.44 -4.79 -7.79
CA GLU A 10 -0.61 -5.80 -7.65
C GLU A 10 -0.52 -6.56 -6.30
N ASP A 11 0.69 -6.91 -5.83
CA ASP A 11 0.87 -7.52 -4.49
C ASP A 11 0.42 -6.53 -3.39
N VAL A 12 0.82 -5.25 -3.48
CA VAL A 12 0.36 -4.20 -2.55
C VAL A 12 -1.16 -4.09 -2.58
N ALA A 13 -1.78 -4.09 -3.77
CA ALA A 13 -3.23 -4.01 -3.91
C ALA A 13 -3.95 -5.17 -3.21
N GLN A 14 -3.53 -6.41 -3.47
CA GLN A 14 -4.13 -7.60 -2.84
C GLN A 14 -3.93 -7.64 -1.33
N ARG A 15 -2.83 -7.10 -0.82
CA ARG A 15 -2.59 -6.99 0.63
C ARG A 15 -3.46 -5.92 1.26
N LEU A 16 -3.62 -4.77 0.61
CA LEU A 16 -4.54 -3.72 1.05
C LEU A 16 -5.99 -4.23 1.10
N GLU A 17 -6.42 -5.03 0.13
CA GLU A 17 -7.75 -5.67 0.15
C GLU A 17 -7.93 -6.63 1.34
N ARG A 18 -6.91 -7.44 1.63
CA ARG A 18 -6.93 -8.34 2.80
C ARG A 18 -6.95 -7.58 4.12
N VAL A 19 -6.17 -6.51 4.23
CA VAL A 19 -6.17 -5.62 5.41
C VAL A 19 -7.54 -4.95 5.57
N ALA A 20 -8.09 -4.41 4.49
CA ALA A 20 -9.42 -3.80 4.47
C ALA A 20 -10.48 -4.75 5.03
N MET A 21 -10.44 -6.02 4.62
CA MET A 21 -11.34 -7.06 5.15
C MET A 21 -11.10 -7.31 6.65
N ARG A 22 -9.84 -7.36 7.09
CA ARG A 22 -9.49 -7.56 8.50
C ARG A 22 -9.97 -6.39 9.37
N ILE A 23 -9.79 -5.16 8.92
CA ILE A 23 -10.26 -3.95 9.61
C ILE A 23 -11.78 -4.01 9.78
N LEU A 24 -12.52 -4.29 8.71
CA LEU A 24 -13.97 -4.47 8.77
C LEU A 24 -14.44 -5.53 9.77
N ILE A 25 -13.74 -6.66 9.87
CA ILE A 25 -14.09 -7.74 10.81
C ILE A 25 -13.77 -7.34 12.25
N THR A 26 -12.71 -6.57 12.46
CA THR A 26 -12.19 -6.21 13.79
C THR A 26 -13.00 -5.08 14.43
N HIS A 27 -13.55 -4.19 13.61
CA HIS A 27 -14.41 -3.11 14.09
C HIS A 27 -15.87 -3.60 14.14
N PRO A 28 -16.52 -3.63 15.31
CA PRO A 28 -17.91 -4.05 15.43
C PRO A 28 -18.78 -3.08 14.65
N VAL A 29 -19.27 -3.55 13.50
CA VAL A 29 -20.11 -2.80 12.56
C VAL A 29 -21.28 -2.16 13.34
N ARG A 30 -21.36 -0.83 13.36
CA ARG A 30 -22.57 -0.13 13.79
C ARG A 30 -23.75 -0.66 12.95
N ASP A 31 -24.81 -1.05 13.67
CA ASP A 31 -26.03 -1.78 13.26
C ASP A 31 -26.69 -1.40 11.92
N ASP A 32 -26.33 -0.27 11.30
CA ASP A 32 -26.93 0.22 10.04
C ASP A 32 -26.15 -0.14 8.76
N SER A 33 -25.00 -0.80 8.86
CA SER A 33 -24.14 -1.07 7.68
C SER A 33 -24.36 -2.48 7.14
N ILE A 34 -25.32 -2.62 6.23
CA ILE A 34 -25.57 -3.80 5.38
C ILE A 34 -24.25 -4.47 4.98
N CYS A 35 -23.99 -5.71 5.44
CA CYS A 35 -22.82 -6.56 5.13
C CYS A 35 -21.90 -6.04 4.00
N ILE A 36 -21.01 -5.11 4.35
CA ILE A 36 -20.13 -4.45 3.39
C ILE A 36 -18.93 -5.37 3.17
N GLY A 37 -18.78 -5.93 1.97
CA GLY A 37 -17.58 -6.69 1.59
C GLY A 37 -16.32 -5.82 1.51
N ALA A 38 -15.14 -6.45 1.52
CA ALA A 38 -13.84 -5.76 1.48
C ALA A 38 -13.69 -4.76 0.32
N THR A 39 -14.20 -5.12 -0.87
CA THR A 39 -14.25 -4.27 -2.06
C THR A 39 -15.16 -3.05 -1.91
N SER A 40 -16.15 -3.12 -1.03
CA SER A 40 -17.03 -1.99 -0.71
C SER A 40 -16.44 -1.11 0.39
N PHE A 41 -15.63 -1.67 1.30
CA PHE A 41 -14.89 -0.88 2.29
C PHE A 41 -13.72 -0.14 1.68
N LEU A 42 -12.81 -0.79 0.96
CA LEU A 42 -11.72 -0.12 0.24
C LEU A 42 -11.85 -0.35 -1.27
N PRO A 43 -12.70 0.45 -1.97
CA PRO A 43 -12.86 0.34 -3.40
C PRO A 43 -11.55 0.42 -4.17
N ARG A 44 -11.43 -0.37 -5.25
CA ARG A 44 -10.21 -0.46 -6.08
C ARG A 44 -9.66 0.89 -6.53
N LYS A 45 -10.53 1.86 -6.85
CA LYS A 45 -10.14 3.23 -7.20
C LYS A 45 -9.25 3.92 -6.15
N PHE A 46 -9.42 3.60 -4.86
CA PHE A 46 -8.61 4.16 -3.78
C PHE A 46 -7.30 3.39 -3.63
N ILE A 47 -7.35 2.09 -3.81
CA ILE A 47 -6.15 1.24 -3.88
C ILE A 47 -5.24 1.73 -5.00
N ASP A 48 -5.78 1.94 -6.20
CA ASP A 48 -5.02 2.45 -7.35
C ASP A 48 -4.40 3.83 -7.09
N ARG A 49 -5.10 4.70 -6.35
CA ARG A 49 -4.56 6.02 -5.94
C ARG A 49 -3.44 5.91 -4.92
N ILE A 50 -3.49 4.92 -4.03
CA ILE A 50 -2.46 4.64 -3.04
C ILE A 50 -1.25 4.01 -3.73
N THR A 51 -1.45 3.03 -4.62
CA THR A 51 -0.37 2.29 -5.29
C THR A 51 0.35 3.12 -6.35
N ALA A 52 -0.35 4.02 -7.06
CA ALA A 52 0.26 4.89 -8.09
C ALA A 52 1.43 5.72 -7.55
N ASP A 53 1.31 6.22 -6.31
CA ASP A 53 2.30 7.08 -5.66
C ASP A 53 2.67 6.52 -4.28
N PHE A 54 2.82 5.21 -4.16
CA PHE A 54 2.91 4.52 -2.87
C PHE A 54 3.98 5.10 -1.94
N PHE A 55 5.19 5.32 -2.47
CA PHE A 55 6.31 5.90 -1.71
C PHE A 55 6.15 7.40 -1.41
N LEU A 56 5.17 8.09 -1.99
CA LEU A 56 4.82 9.47 -1.65
C LEU A 56 3.82 9.54 -0.49
N VAL A 57 3.19 8.42 -0.11
CA VAL A 57 2.29 8.35 1.05
C VAL A 57 3.11 8.24 2.34
N THR A 58 3.80 9.33 2.68
CA THR A 58 4.76 9.38 3.81
C THR A 58 4.13 9.80 5.13
N THR A 59 2.90 10.31 5.10
CA THR A 59 2.18 10.74 6.29
C THR A 59 0.71 10.32 6.21
N GLU A 60 0.08 10.19 7.38
CA GLU A 60 -1.35 9.92 7.47
C GLU A 60 -2.19 10.98 6.74
N ALA A 61 -1.78 12.25 6.80
CA ALA A 61 -2.46 13.35 6.11
C ALA A 61 -2.47 13.16 4.59
N VAL A 62 -1.36 12.70 4.01
CA VAL A 62 -1.28 12.40 2.57
C VAL A 62 -2.19 11.23 2.23
N LEU A 63 -2.21 10.16 3.03
CA LEU A 63 -3.13 9.05 2.82
C LEU A 63 -4.60 9.53 2.88
N ARG A 64 -4.95 10.33 3.90
CA ARG A 64 -6.29 10.92 4.05
C ARG A 64 -6.69 11.74 2.82
N GLN A 65 -5.76 12.53 2.27
CA GLN A 65 -6.01 13.29 1.05
C GLN A 65 -6.27 12.39 -0.16
N ARG A 66 -5.54 11.29 -0.33
CA ARG A 66 -5.76 10.31 -1.40
C ARG A 66 -7.10 9.58 -1.27
N MET A 67 -7.53 9.41 -0.02
CA MET A 67 -8.80 8.84 0.38
C MET A 67 -9.95 9.86 0.38
N HIS A 68 -9.77 11.05 -0.19
CA HIS A 68 -10.85 12.03 -0.28
C HIS A 68 -12.08 11.45 -1.01
N GLY A 69 -13.25 11.57 -0.37
CA GLY A 69 -14.51 10.97 -0.84
C GLY A 69 -14.70 9.50 -0.46
N TRP A 70 -13.84 8.95 0.42
CA TRP A 70 -14.07 7.67 1.07
C TRP A 70 -15.26 7.77 2.04
N ARG A 71 -16.11 6.74 2.07
CA ARG A 71 -17.42 6.79 2.73
C ARG A 71 -17.41 6.43 4.21
N PHE A 72 -16.28 5.96 4.73
CA PHE A 72 -16.13 5.49 6.11
C PHE A 72 -15.49 6.58 6.95
N GLU A 73 -15.83 6.63 8.25
CA GLU A 73 -15.30 7.63 9.17
C GLU A 73 -13.79 7.43 9.36
N TRP A 74 -13.00 8.45 9.04
CA TRP A 74 -11.54 8.37 9.14
C TRP A 74 -11.09 8.14 10.58
N GLU A 75 -11.83 8.72 11.51
CA GLU A 75 -11.59 8.67 12.95
C GLU A 75 -11.74 7.25 13.52
N GLU A 76 -12.52 6.39 12.85
CA GLU A 76 -12.74 4.99 13.26
C GLU A 76 -11.76 4.02 12.57
N TYR A 77 -11.54 4.20 11.26
CA TYR A 77 -10.82 3.23 10.43
C TYR A 77 -9.47 3.70 9.89
N GLY A 78 -9.24 5.02 9.85
CA GLY A 78 -8.09 5.63 9.19
C GLY A 78 -6.75 5.26 9.81
N ALA A 79 -6.70 5.15 11.14
CA ALA A 79 -5.47 4.80 11.86
C ALA A 79 -4.99 3.37 11.53
N ASP A 80 -5.89 2.40 11.42
CA ASP A 80 -5.54 1.02 11.07
C ASP A 80 -5.15 0.90 9.59
N LEU A 81 -5.85 1.62 8.71
CA LEU A 81 -5.46 1.71 7.30
C LEU A 81 -4.07 2.32 7.14
N TRP A 82 -3.79 3.41 7.86
CA TRP A 82 -2.48 4.06 7.87
C TRP A 82 -1.39 3.11 8.38
N ARG A 83 -1.62 2.41 9.49
CA ARG A 83 -0.67 1.43 10.02
C ARG A 83 -0.32 0.37 8.98
N ALA A 84 -1.32 -0.17 8.28
CA ALA A 84 -1.08 -1.17 7.24
C ALA A 84 -0.30 -0.61 6.04
N VAL A 85 -0.58 0.62 5.61
CA VAL A 85 0.20 1.28 4.57
C VAL A 85 1.66 1.47 5.01
N CYS A 86 1.91 1.86 6.26
CA CYS A 86 3.26 1.95 6.82
C CYS A 86 4.00 0.61 6.81
N GLU A 87 3.36 -0.46 7.27
CA GLU A 87 3.94 -1.82 7.27
C GLU A 87 4.34 -2.25 5.85
N LEU A 88 3.45 -2.04 4.87
CA LEU A 88 3.73 -2.33 3.47
C LEU A 88 4.85 -1.44 2.91
N SER A 89 4.86 -0.15 3.25
CA SER A 89 5.91 0.79 2.81
C SER A 89 7.30 0.37 3.28
N VAL A 90 7.44 -0.07 4.53
CA VAL A 90 8.71 -0.57 5.06
C VAL A 90 9.14 -1.85 4.34
N GLU A 91 8.23 -2.81 4.15
CA GLU A 91 8.53 -4.08 3.48
C GLU A 91 8.99 -3.87 2.03
N PHE A 92 8.28 -3.03 1.26
CA PHE A 92 8.60 -2.79 -0.14
C PHE A 92 9.83 -1.89 -0.34
N SER A 93 10.10 -0.96 0.58
CA SER A 93 11.33 -0.17 0.56
C SER A 93 12.56 -1.08 0.73
N GLY A 94 12.52 -2.01 1.69
CA GLY A 94 13.62 -2.97 1.88
C GLY A 94 13.84 -3.89 0.67
N ARG A 95 12.78 -4.33 -0.01
CA ARG A 95 12.88 -5.11 -1.26
C ARG A 95 13.46 -4.29 -2.41
N TYR A 96 13.09 -3.01 -2.50
CA TYR A 96 13.61 -2.10 -3.51
C TYR A 96 15.12 -1.89 -3.34
N ASP A 97 15.56 -1.57 -2.12
CA ASP A 97 16.98 -1.35 -1.81
C ASP A 97 17.83 -2.60 -2.11
N ALA A 98 17.31 -3.79 -1.78
CA ALA A 98 17.98 -5.05 -2.09
C ALA A 98 18.10 -5.31 -3.60
N ARG A 99 17.07 -5.00 -4.39
CA ARG A 99 17.12 -5.12 -5.86
C ARG A 99 18.08 -4.11 -6.48
N ALA A 100 18.09 -2.88 -5.99
CA ALA A 100 19.00 -1.84 -6.47
C ALA A 100 20.46 -2.22 -6.19
N ALA A 101 20.76 -2.70 -4.98
CA ALA A 101 22.09 -3.21 -4.63
C ALA A 101 22.52 -4.40 -5.50
N ALA A 102 21.63 -5.36 -5.74
CA ALA A 102 21.93 -6.51 -6.59
C ALA A 102 22.18 -6.11 -8.07
N ALA A 103 21.43 -5.14 -8.59
CA ALA A 103 21.64 -4.62 -9.95
C ALA A 103 23.00 -3.92 -10.09
N GLN A 104 23.43 -3.19 -9.06
CA GLN A 104 24.71 -2.49 -9.06
C GLN A 104 25.89 -3.47 -9.00
N ILE A 105 25.83 -4.48 -8.13
CA ILE A 105 26.85 -5.56 -8.06
C ILE A 105 26.99 -6.25 -9.41
N ARG A 106 25.88 -6.53 -10.10
CA ARG A 106 25.91 -7.17 -11.42
C ARG A 106 26.58 -6.28 -12.48
N GLN A 107 26.28 -4.99 -12.49
CA GLN A 107 26.95 -4.05 -13.40
C GLN A 107 28.46 -3.96 -13.14
N GLU A 108 28.88 -3.97 -11.86
CA GLU A 108 30.29 -3.98 -11.50
C GLU A 108 30.99 -5.27 -11.93
N GLN A 109 30.33 -6.43 -11.79
CA GLN A 109 30.85 -7.72 -12.27
C GLN A 109 30.97 -7.76 -13.80
N GLU A 110 29.94 -7.32 -14.52
CA GLU A 110 29.95 -7.26 -15.98
C GLU A 110 31.01 -6.26 -16.50
N ALA A 111 31.23 -5.14 -15.79
CA ALA A 111 32.30 -4.18 -16.11
C ALA A 111 33.70 -4.74 -15.81
N ALA A 112 33.86 -5.55 -14.76
CA ALA A 112 35.13 -6.18 -14.41
C ALA A 112 35.49 -7.34 -15.34
N GLU A 113 34.51 -8.07 -15.90
CA GLU A 113 34.74 -9.12 -16.90
C GLU A 113 35.03 -8.58 -18.31
N ALA A 114 34.59 -7.34 -18.61
CA ALA A 114 34.81 -6.68 -19.89
C ALA A 114 36.12 -5.87 -19.97
N ALA A 115 36.88 -5.77 -18.87
CA ALA A 115 38.14 -5.02 -18.74
C ALA A 115 39.37 -5.94 -18.76
#